data_AF-A0A917GBC8-F1
#
_entry.id   AF-A0A917GBC8-F1
#
_cell.length_a   1.000
_cell.length_b   1.000
_cell.length_c   1.000
_cell.angle_alpha   90.00
_cell.angle_beta   90.00
_cell.angle_gamma   90.00
#
_symmetry.space_group_name_H-M   'P 1'
#
loop_
_entity.id
_entity.type
_entity.pdbx_description
1 polymer ?
#
loop_
_entity_poly.entity_id
_entity_poly.type
_entity_poly.pdbx_seq_one_letter_code
_entity_poly.pdbx_strand_id
1 'polypeptide(L)'
;MNISHFENEYIKGQVYQDESSFLVTTIPYTKGWQATVNGAERKILQTNIGFIGIPLESGNSEVIFTYQNPYIKTGMYLSILGIVLLLISQVLFIIQKDN
;
A
#
# COMPACT_ATOMS: atom_id res chain seq x y z
N MET A 1 -13.49 2.00 16.61
CA MET A 1 -13.74 1.74 15.18
C MET A 1 -14.53 0.46 15.04
N ASN A 2 -15.66 0.49 14.34
CA ASN A 2 -16.38 -0.71 13.94
C ASN A 2 -16.01 -1.04 12.50
N ILE A 3 -15.45 -2.23 12.26
CA ILE A 3 -14.91 -2.63 10.96
C ILE A 3 -16.04 -3.31 10.18
N SER A 4 -16.38 -2.78 9.01
CA SER A 4 -17.42 -3.33 8.14
C SER A 4 -16.86 -4.24 7.06
N HIS A 5 -15.64 -3.97 6.58
CA HIS A 5 -14.93 -4.81 5.62
C HIS A 5 -13.45 -4.88 5.95
N PHE A 6 -12.91 -6.11 5.95
CA PHE A 6 -11.51 -6.39 6.19
C PHE A 6 -11.00 -7.41 5.16
N GLU A 7 -10.18 -6.92 4.24
CA GLU A 7 -9.42 -7.72 3.29
C GLU A 7 -7.92 -7.34 3.40
N ASN A 8 -7.04 -8.16 2.82
CA ASN A 8 -5.59 -8.00 2.96
C ASN A 8 -5.06 -6.62 2.56
N GLU A 9 -5.71 -5.95 1.60
CA GLU A 9 -5.27 -4.67 1.05
C GLU A 9 -6.31 -3.55 1.25
N TYR A 10 -7.44 -3.86 1.89
CA TYR A 10 -8.58 -2.95 2.03
C TYR A 10 -9.23 -3.10 3.39
N ILE A 11 -9.21 -2.03 4.18
CA ILE A 11 -9.83 -1.99 5.50
C ILE A 11 -10.79 -0.82 5.52
N LYS A 12 -12.07 -1.10 5.77
CA LYS A 12 -13.12 -0.09 5.90
C LYS A 12 -13.78 -0.20 7.25
N GLY A 13 -13.96 0.95 7.91
CA GLY A 13 -14.73 1.00 9.14
C GLY A 13 -15.27 2.39 9.45
N GLN A 14 -16.14 2.42 10.44
CA GLN A 14 -16.79 3.62 10.93
C GLN A 14 -16.24 3.96 12.32
N VAL A 15 -16.01 5.24 12.57
CA VAL A 15 -15.58 5.76 13.87
C VAL A 15 -16.50 6.90 14.26
N TYR A 16 -17.01 6.86 15.48
CA TYR A 16 -17.65 7.98 16.14
C TYR A 16 -16.75 8.49 17.26
N GLN A 17 -16.67 9.81 17.39
CA GLN A 17 -15.96 10.48 18.48
C GLN A 17 -16.66 11.81 18.81
N ASP A 18 -16.75 12.13 20.09
CA ASP A 18 -17.41 13.36 20.55
C ASP A 18 -16.59 14.61 20.24
N GLU A 19 -15.26 14.48 20.20
CA GLU A 19 -14.31 15.55 19.94
C GLU A 19 -13.33 15.17 18.83
N SER A 20 -12.72 16.17 18.21
CA SER A 20 -11.65 15.96 17.22
C SER A 20 -10.47 15.23 17.87
N SER A 21 -10.14 14.06 17.33
CA SER A 21 -9.12 13.18 17.90
C SER A 21 -8.30 12.48 16.82
N PHE A 22 -7.26 11.77 17.25
CA PHE A 22 -6.45 10.93 16.38
C PHE A 22 -6.91 9.48 16.43
N LEU A 23 -7.32 8.94 15.30
CA LEU A 23 -7.45 7.50 15.14
C LEU A 23 -6.05 6.90 15.03
N VAL A 24 -5.66 6.10 16.00
CA VAL A 24 -4.44 5.28 15.95
C VAL A 24 -4.84 3.83 15.69
N THR A 25 -4.15 3.20 14.75
CA THR A 25 -4.38 1.79 14.39
C THR A 25 -3.19 0.92 14.77
N THR A 26 -3.35 -0.40 14.74
CA THR A 26 -2.24 -1.36 14.86
C THR A 26 -1.58 -1.67 13.52
N ILE A 27 -1.94 -0.96 12.45
CA ILE A 27 -1.35 -1.13 11.12
C ILE A 27 0.01 -0.43 11.13
N PRO A 28 1.10 -1.11 10.76
CA PRO A 28 2.42 -0.50 10.72
C PRO A 28 2.49 0.60 9.67
N TYR A 29 3.18 1.69 10.00
CA TYR A 29 3.44 2.80 9.08
C TYR A 29 4.50 2.38 8.06
N THR A 30 4.05 1.94 6.89
CA THR A 30 4.91 1.53 5.77
C THR A 30 4.51 2.23 4.47
N LYS A 31 5.43 2.26 3.50
CA LYS A 31 5.15 2.80 2.17
C LYS A 31 4.09 1.94 1.47
N GLY A 32 3.12 2.59 0.83
CA GLY A 32 2.07 1.92 0.06
C GLY A 32 0.68 2.04 0.68
N TRP A 33 0.58 2.33 1.97
CA TRP A 33 -0.70 2.65 2.60
C TRP A 33 -1.20 4.04 2.17
N GLN A 34 -2.49 4.10 1.91
CA GLN A 34 -3.26 5.31 1.63
C GLN A 34 -4.52 5.28 2.49
N ALA A 35 -5.05 6.45 2.81
CA ALA A 35 -6.25 6.55 3.61
C ALA A 35 -7.18 7.62 3.08
N THR A 36 -8.48 7.31 3.12
CA THR A 36 -9.55 8.27 2.86
C THR A 36 -10.46 8.35 4.07
N VAL A 37 -10.89 9.59 4.36
CA VAL A 37 -11.86 9.89 5.42
C VAL A 37 -13.03 10.58 4.75
N ASN A 38 -14.23 10.01 4.86
CA ASN A 38 -15.44 10.51 4.22
C ASN A 38 -15.26 10.75 2.70
N GLY A 39 -14.51 9.87 2.03
CA GLY A 39 -14.22 9.92 0.60
C GLY A 39 -13.10 10.88 0.17
N ALA A 40 -12.55 11.69 1.08
CA ALA A 40 -11.41 12.56 0.79
C ALA A 40 -10.09 11.94 1.25
N GLU A 41 -9.05 12.02 0.42
CA GLU A 41 -7.71 11.58 0.82
C GLU A 41 -7.21 12.35 2.04
N ARG A 42 -6.65 11.61 2.99
CA ARG A 42 -6.03 12.16 4.20
C ARG A 42 -4.62 11.65 4.34
N LYS A 43 -3.75 12.55 4.81
CA LYS A 43 -2.35 12.22 5.07
C LYS A 43 -2.27 11.26 6.26
N ILE A 44 -1.67 10.11 6.04
CA ILE A 44 -1.33 9.18 7.10
C ILE A 44 -0.11 9.72 7.86
N LEU A 45 -0.18 9.69 9.19
CA LEU A 45 0.88 10.12 10.08
C LEU A 45 1.44 8.93 10.85
N GLN A 46 2.74 8.97 11.13
CA GLN A 46 3.40 7.99 11.98
C GLN A 46 3.12 8.34 13.45
N THR A 47 2.53 7.40 14.17
CA THR A 47 2.21 7.50 15.60
C THR A 47 2.87 6.33 16.34
N ASN A 48 3.11 6.49 17.65
CA ASN A 48 3.71 5.46 18.50
C ASN A 48 4.92 4.76 17.87
N ILE A 49 5.85 5.55 17.32
CA ILE A 49 7.12 5.11 16.70
C ILE A 49 6.93 4.31 15.38
N GLY A 50 5.78 3.71 15.09
CA GLY A 50 5.66 2.83 13.92
C GLY A 50 4.27 2.50 13.43
N PHE A 51 3.22 3.16 13.91
CA PHE A 51 1.84 2.85 13.54
C PHE A 51 1.15 3.98 12.77
N ILE A 52 0.15 3.61 11.99
CA ILE A 52 -0.67 4.56 11.23
C ILE A 52 -1.63 5.30 12.16
N GLY A 53 -1.55 6.62 12.10
CA GLY A 53 -2.49 7.55 12.73
C GLY A 53 -3.12 8.51 11.72
N ILE A 54 -4.39 8.85 11.93
CA ILE A 54 -5.15 9.79 11.10
C ILE A 54 -5.90 10.78 12.01
N PRO A 55 -5.79 12.10 11.76
CA PRO A 55 -6.64 13.07 12.43
C PRO A 55 -8.07 12.96 11.92
N LEU A 56 -9.02 12.84 12.84
CA LEU A 56 -10.45 12.80 12.57
C LEU A 56 -11.12 14.00 13.25
N GLU A 57 -12.16 14.55 12.62
CA GLU A 57 -13.02 15.57 13.21
C GLU A 57 -14.11 14.92 14.07
N SER A 58 -14.70 15.68 15.00
CA SER A 58 -15.83 15.20 15.82
C SER A 58 -17.00 14.70 14.95
N GLY A 59 -17.68 13.65 15.41
CA GLY A 59 -18.81 13.04 14.73
C GLY A 59 -18.49 11.70 14.08
N ASN A 60 -19.32 11.30 13.12
CA ASN A 60 -19.15 10.05 12.39
C ASN A 60 -18.20 10.25 11.22
N SER A 61 -17.20 9.38 11.12
CA SER A 61 -16.26 9.34 10.01
C SER A 61 -16.14 7.93 9.45
N GLU A 62 -16.29 7.82 8.13
CA GLU A 62 -15.95 6.62 7.39
C GLU A 62 -14.47 6.66 7.04
N VAL A 63 -13.71 5.68 7.52
CA VAL A 63 -12.27 5.58 7.28
C VAL A 63 -12.00 4.34 6.44
N ILE A 64 -11.30 4.53 5.33
CA ILE A 64 -10.88 3.47 4.43
C ILE A 64 -9.36 3.53 4.31
N PHE A 65 -8.70 2.41 4.59
CA PHE A 65 -7.28 2.19 4.32
C PHE A 65 -7.13 1.28 3.11
N THR A 66 -6.31 1.70 2.15
CA THR A 66 -5.96 0.91 0.97
C THR A 66 -4.45 0.71 0.92
N TYR A 67 -4.03 -0.49 0.59
CA TYR A 67 -2.62 -0.81 0.38
C TYR A 67 -2.32 -1.00 -1.10
N GLN A 68 -1.28 -0.32 -1.57
CA GLN A 68 -0.73 -0.53 -2.90
C GLN A 68 0.77 -0.80 -2.79
N ASN A 69 1.22 -1.98 -3.22
CA ASN A 69 2.62 -2.34 -3.18
C ASN A 69 3.44 -1.42 -4.13
N PRO A 70 4.32 -0.53 -3.59
CA PRO A 70 5.03 0.44 -4.40
C PRO A 70 6.08 -0.19 -5.31
N TYR A 71 6.48 -1.44 -5.06
CA TYR A 71 7.56 -2.13 -5.76
C TYR A 71 7.09 -3.02 -6.90
N ILE A 72 5.77 -3.17 -7.13
CA ILE A 72 5.26 -4.00 -8.23
C ILE A 72 5.77 -3.51 -9.58
N LYS A 73 5.79 -2.18 -9.78
CA LYS A 73 6.33 -1.59 -11.01
C LYS A 73 7.83 -1.90 -11.18
N THR A 74 8.61 -1.74 -10.13
CA THR A 74 10.06 -2.04 -10.13
C THR A 74 10.33 -3.52 -10.40
N GLY A 75 9.62 -4.42 -9.73
CA GLY A 75 9.73 -5.87 -9.93
C GLY A 75 9.41 -6.27 -11.37
N MET A 76 8.36 -5.67 -11.95
CA MET A 76 8.00 -5.90 -13.35
C MET A 76 9.14 -5.52 -14.32
N TYR A 77 9.77 -4.35 -14.14
CA TYR A 77 10.89 -3.94 -14.99
C TYR A 77 12.10 -4.89 -14.86
N LEU A 78 12.43 -5.32 -13.64
CA LEU A 78 13.51 -6.28 -13.41
C LEU A 78 13.23 -7.64 -14.05
N SER A 79 11.99 -8.14 -13.97
CA SER A 79 11.60 -9.39 -14.63
C SER A 79 11.71 -9.31 -16.14
N ILE A 80 11.26 -8.20 -16.76
CA ILE A 80 11.39 -7.98 -18.20
C ILE A 80 12.86 -7.94 -18.61
N LEU A 81 13.69 -7.21 -17.87
CA LEU A 81 15.14 -7.13 -18.12
C LEU A 81 15.78 -8.53 -18.05
N GLY A 82 15.43 -9.32 -17.03
CA GLY A 82 15.92 -10.69 -16.87
C GLY A 82 15.55 -11.59 -18.06
N ILE A 83 14.30 -11.52 -18.52
CA ILE A 83 13.84 -12.29 -19.69
C ILE A 83 14.63 -11.88 -20.94
N VAL A 84 14.83 -10.58 -21.18
CA VAL A 84 15.59 -10.08 -22.33
C VAL A 84 17.02 -10.59 -22.30
N LEU A 85 17.71 -10.52 -21.15
CA LEU A 85 19.07 -11.02 -21.01
C LEU A 85 19.16 -12.54 -21.22
N LEU A 86 18.19 -13.30 -20.71
CA LEU A 86 18.12 -14.74 -20.94
C LEU A 86 17.98 -15.05 -22.43
N LEU A 87 17.06 -14.39 -23.14
CA LEU A 87 16.88 -14.59 -24.58
C LEU A 87 18.15 -14.24 -25.37
N ILE A 88 18.82 -13.13 -25.04
CA ILE A 88 20.09 -12.75 -25.67
C ILE A 88 21.15 -13.84 -25.42
N SER A 89 21.28 -14.35 -24.20
CA SER A 89 22.25 -15.39 -23.88
C SER A 89 22.01 -16.69 -24.66
N GLN A 90 20.75 -17.07 -24.86
CA GLN A 90 20.37 -18.26 -25.65
C GLN A 90 20.72 -18.08 -27.12
N VAL A 91 20.42 -16.92 -27.70
CA VAL A 91 20.75 -16.61 -29.10
C VAL A 91 22.26 -16.62 -29.31
N LEU A 92 23.03 -16.00 -28.42
CA LEU A 92 24.50 -16.00 -28.49
C LEU A 92 25.08 -17.41 -28.39
N PHE A 93 24.54 -18.25 -27.51
CA PHE A 93 24.95 -19.65 -27.37
C PHE A 93 24.71 -20.46 -28.66
N ILE A 94 23.57 -20.25 -29.32
CA ILE A 94 23.26 -20.91 -30.60
C ILE A 94 24.24 -20.47 -31.69
N ILE A 95 24.50 -19.16 -31.82
CA ILE A 95 25.46 -18.63 -32.81
C ILE A 95 26.87 -19.19 -32.58
N GLN A 96 27.31 -19.31 -31.33
CA GLN A 96 28.62 -19.89 -30.99
C GLN A 96 28.70 -21.40 -31.26
N LYS A 97 27.57 -22.11 -31.22
CA LYS A 97 27.51 -23.55 -31.50
C LYS A 97 27.55 -23.84 -33.01
N ASP A 98 26.98 -22.96 -33.82
CA ASP A 98 26.89 -23.12 -35.28
C ASP A 98 28.16 -22.68 -36.03
N ASN A 99 29.15 -22.09 -35.32
CA ASN A 99 30.45 -21.65 -35.82
C ASN A 99 31.57 -22.61 -35.41
#